data_AF-A0A0A8EUA1-F1
#
_entry.id   AF-A0A0A8EUA1-F1
#
_cell.length_a   1.000
_cell.length_b   1.000
_cell.length_c   1.000
_cell.angle_alpha   90.00
_cell.angle_beta   90.00
_cell.angle_gamma   90.00
#
_symmetry.space_group_name_H-M   'P 1'
#
loop_
_entity.id
_entity.type
_entity.pdbx_description
1 polymer ?
#
loop_
_entity_poly.entity_id
_entity_poly.type
_entity_poly.pdbx_seq_one_letter_code
_entity_poly.pdbx_strand_id
1 'polypeptide(L)'
;MRHVLWALPDPSAALHHWAALLAPGGRLVLVEGRWGESAPMGLTAAELTALTAPLASRTELIPLSGDPTLWGREVSDERYAVVAHVASRRGA
;
A
#
# COMPACT_ATOMS: atom_id res chain seq x y z
N MET A 1 14.31 -0.79 -5.48
CA MET A 1 13.13 -1.06 -4.64
C MET A 1 12.21 -2.01 -5.41
N ARG A 2 11.78 -3.14 -4.82
CA ARG A 2 10.78 -4.03 -5.44
C ARG A 2 9.44 -3.73 -4.78
N HIS A 3 8.63 -2.92 -5.44
CA HIS A 3 7.21 -2.78 -5.13
C HIS A 3 6.54 -4.11 -5.53
N VAL A 4 6.11 -4.90 -4.56
CA VAL A 4 5.71 -6.30 -4.82
C VAL A 4 4.27 -6.37 -5.27
N LEU A 5 3.38 -5.54 -4.72
CA LEU A 5 1.95 -5.78 -4.82
C LEU A 5 1.40 -5.57 -6.23
N TRP A 6 1.79 -4.48 -6.91
CA TRP A 6 1.33 -4.17 -8.28
C TRP A 6 1.73 -5.23 -9.32
N ALA A 7 2.78 -6.00 -9.04
CA ALA A 7 3.30 -7.03 -9.92
C ALA A 7 2.69 -8.42 -9.63
N LEU A 8 1.84 -8.55 -8.60
CA LEU A 8 1.14 -9.79 -8.32
C LEU A 8 -0.07 -9.97 -9.25
N PRO A 9 -0.38 -11.21 -9.65
CA PRO A 9 -1.51 -11.47 -10.56
C PRO A 9 -2.87 -11.15 -9.92
N ASP A 10 -2.96 -11.22 -8.59
CA ASP A 10 -4.14 -10.82 -7.82
C ASP A 10 -3.72 -10.08 -6.55
N PRO A 11 -3.63 -8.73 -6.61
CA PRO A 11 -3.30 -7.90 -5.46
C PRO A 11 -4.31 -8.04 -4.31
N SER A 12 -5.59 -8.24 -4.62
CA SER A 12 -6.64 -8.38 -3.60
C SER A 12 -6.46 -9.66 -2.80
N ALA A 13 -6.28 -10.80 -3.48
CA ALA A 13 -6.03 -12.08 -2.82
C ALA A 13 -4.76 -12.06 -1.98
N ALA A 14 -3.69 -11.43 -2.47
CA ALA A 14 -2.45 -11.27 -1.73
C ALA A 14 -2.67 -10.47 -0.43
N LEU A 15 -3.39 -9.34 -0.51
CA LEU A 15 -3.70 -8.52 0.68
C LEU A 15 -4.55 -9.28 1.70
N HIS A 16 -5.56 -10.02 1.26
CA HIS A 16 -6.37 -10.87 2.15
C HIS A 16 -5.50 -11.92 2.84
N HIS A 17 -4.62 -12.58 2.09
CA HIS A 17 -3.71 -13.59 2.63
C HIS A 17 -2.76 -12.98 3.68
N TRP A 18 -2.12 -11.85 3.37
CA TRP A 18 -1.21 -11.19 4.29
C TRP A 18 -1.92 -10.69 5.54
N ALA A 19 -3.12 -10.12 5.41
CA ALA A 19 -3.94 -9.69 6.54
C ALA A 19 -4.28 -10.86 7.49
N ALA A 20 -4.52 -12.07 6.95
CA ALA A 20 -4.83 -13.25 7.74
C ALA A 20 -3.64 -13.81 8.53
N LEU A 21 -2.41 -13.45 8.17
CA LEU A 21 -1.18 -13.88 8.86
C LEU A 21 -0.82 -12.97 10.04
N LEU A 22 -1.46 -11.81 10.17
CA LEU A 22 -1.16 -10.87 11.24
C LEU A 22 -1.69 -11.36 12.59
N ALA A 23 -0.91 -11.11 13.64
CA ALA A 23 -1.43 -11.20 15.01
C ALA A 23 -2.60 -10.21 15.21
N PRO A 24 -3.52 -10.46 16.16
CA PRO A 24 -4.61 -9.53 16.47
C PRO A 24 -4.08 -8.11 16.73
N GLY A 25 -4.69 -7.11 16.08
CA GLY A 25 -4.24 -5.70 16.15
C GLY A 25 -3.02 -5.37 15.27
N GLY A 26 -2.55 -6.32 14.45
CA GLY A 26 -1.49 -6.08 13.49
C GLY A 26 -1.89 -5.11 12.37
N ARG A 27 -0.88 -4.60 11.67
CA ARG A 27 -1.04 -3.65 10.56
C ARG A 27 -0.26 -4.09 9.33
N LEU A 28 -0.80 -3.81 8.15
CA LEU A 28 -0.05 -3.85 6.89
C LEU A 28 0.52 -2.46 6.62
N VAL A 29 1.81 -2.39 6.31
CA VAL A 29 2.48 -1.17 5.84
C VAL A 29 2.97 -1.44 4.42
N LEU A 30 2.39 -0.74 3.46
CA LEU A 30 2.62 -0.95 2.03
C LEU A 30 3.25 0.31 1.46
N VAL A 31 4.51 0.22 1.04
CA VAL A 31 5.21 1.34 0.40
C VAL A 31 5.17 1.13 -1.11
N GLU A 32 4.38 1.94 -1.78
CA GLU A 32 4.03 1.79 -3.18
C GLU A 32 4.23 3.12 -3.91
N GLY A 33 4.06 3.08 -5.23
CA GLY A 33 4.19 4.26 -6.07
C GLY A 33 3.71 3.98 -7.48
N ARG A 34 3.52 5.05 -8.24
CA ARG A 34 3.17 4.99 -9.65
C ARG A 34 4.10 5.88 -10.43
N TRP A 35 4.84 5.29 -11.38
CA TRP A 35 5.90 5.98 -12.10
C TRP A 35 5.82 5.71 -13.61
N GLY A 36 6.45 6.59 -14.40
CA GLY A 36 6.43 6.54 -15.86
C GLY A 36 5.37 7.47 -16.44
N GLU A 37 5.78 8.34 -17.37
CA GLU A 37 4.92 9.38 -17.93
C GLU A 37 4.02 8.87 -19.06
N SER A 38 4.57 8.06 -19.97
CA SER A 38 3.88 7.57 -21.17
C SER A 38 3.23 6.20 -21.00
N ALA A 39 3.74 5.37 -20.08
CA ALA A 39 3.23 4.05 -19.75
C ALA A 39 3.38 3.83 -18.23
N PRO A 40 2.50 4.43 -17.43
CA PRO A 40 2.64 4.39 -15.99
C PRO A 40 2.51 2.96 -15.45
N MET A 41 3.42 2.60 -14.56
CA MET A 41 3.45 1.31 -13.84
C MET A 41 3.28 1.54 -12.35
N GLY A 42 2.71 0.54 -11.67
CA GLY A 42 2.41 0.62 -10.24
C GLY A 42 0.94 0.90 -9.95
N LEU A 43 0.60 0.94 -8.66
CA LEU A 43 -0.73 1.32 -8.18
C LEU A 43 -0.73 2.80 -7.80
N THR A 44 -1.84 3.48 -8.04
CA THR A 44 -2.10 4.80 -7.45
C THR A 44 -2.38 4.66 -5.94
N ALA A 45 -2.18 5.76 -5.22
CA ALA A 45 -2.57 5.84 -3.81
C ALA A 45 -4.06 5.53 -3.59
N ALA A 46 -4.91 5.96 -4.51
CA ALA A 46 -6.35 5.73 -4.46
C ALA A 46 -6.71 4.25 -4.63
N GLU A 47 -6.12 3.57 -5.63
CA GLU A 47 -6.32 2.14 -5.85
C GLU A 47 -5.88 1.31 -4.65
N LEU A 48 -4.71 1.60 -4.08
CA LEU A 48 -4.24 0.86 -2.91
C LEU A 48 -5.09 1.11 -1.66
N THR A 49 -5.55 2.34 -1.47
CA THR A 49 -6.47 2.69 -0.37
C THR A 49 -7.79 1.92 -0.53
N ALA A 50 -8.33 1.84 -1.75
CA ALA A 50 -9.55 1.10 -2.03
C ALA A 50 -9.38 -0.41 -1.84
N LEU A 51 -8.25 -0.99 -2.25
CA LEU A 51 -7.95 -2.41 -2.05
C LEU A 51 -7.80 -2.80 -0.58
N THR A 52 -7.31 -1.88 0.26
CA THR A 52 -7.10 -2.13 1.69
C THR A 52 -8.32 -1.82 2.56
N ALA A 53 -9.23 -0.97 2.10
CA ALA A 53 -10.42 -0.55 2.86
C ALA A 53 -11.30 -1.70 3.38
N PRO A 54 -11.58 -2.78 2.63
CA PRO A 54 -12.38 -3.91 3.13
C PRO A 54 -11.71 -4.71 4.26
N LEU A 55 -10.38 -4.63 4.37
CA LEU A 55 -9.58 -5.40 5.33
C LEU A 55 -9.31 -4.65 6.63
N ALA A 56 -9.44 -3.33 6.59
CA ALA A 56 -8.93 -2.43 7.61
C ALA A 56 -10.06 -1.71 8.35
N SER A 57 -9.91 -1.59 9.67
CA SER A 57 -10.72 -0.70 10.49
C SER A 57 -10.37 0.78 10.24
N ARG A 58 -9.13 1.04 9.82
CA ARG A 58 -8.62 2.36 9.48
C ARG A 58 -7.49 2.23 8.47
N THR A 59 -7.49 3.08 7.46
CA THR A 59 -6.40 3.21 6.48
C THR A 59 -5.83 4.61 6.53
N GLU A 60 -4.51 4.72 6.63
CA GLU A 60 -3.79 5.99 6.57
C GLU A 60 -2.94 6.04 5.30
N LEU A 61 -3.05 7.13 4.54
CA LEU A 61 -2.20 7.42 3.40
C LEU A 61 -1.14 8.45 3.81
N ILE A 62 0.12 8.12 3.56
CA ILE A 62 1.28 8.95 3.87
C ILE A 62 1.94 9.33 2.54
N PRO A 63 1.79 10.57 2.05
CA PRO A 63 2.52 11.05 0.88
C PRO A 63 4.02 11.10 1.18
N LEU A 64 4.85 10.58 0.28
CA LEU A 64 6.31 10.52 0.44
C LEU A 64 7.07 11.25 -0.67
N SER A 65 6.42 11.61 -1.80
CA SER A 65 7.09 12.29 -2.92
C SER A 65 7.73 13.63 -2.54
N GLY A 66 7.17 14.32 -1.54
CA GLY A 66 7.60 15.66 -1.12
C GLY A 66 8.88 15.71 -0.29
N ASP A 67 9.50 14.57 0.02
CA ASP A 67 10.76 14.52 0.76
C ASP A 67 11.88 13.94 -0.13
N PRO A 68 12.70 14.81 -0.76
CA PRO A 68 13.80 14.39 -1.62
C PRO A 68 14.86 13.54 -0.91
N THR A 69 14.98 13.63 0.42
CA THR A 69 15.98 12.88 1.19
C THR A 69 15.70 11.39 1.20
N LEU A 70 14.43 11.00 1.09
CA LEU A 70 14.00 9.60 0.97
C LEU A 70 14.39 8.97 -0.38
N TRP A 71 14.62 9.80 -1.40
CA TRP A 71 14.82 9.37 -2.79
C TRP A 71 16.20 9.71 -3.36
N GLY A 72 16.98 10.53 -2.64
CA GLY A 72 18.27 11.06 -3.09
C GLY A 72 18.17 12.12 -4.20
N ARG A 73 16.94 12.53 -4.55
CA ARG A 73 16.61 13.52 -5.59
C ARG A 73 15.15 13.93 -5.47
N GLU A 74 14.79 15.02 -6.15
CA GLU A 74 13.39 15.33 -6.39
C GLU A 74 12.73 14.26 -7.28
N VAL A 75 11.48 13.97 -6.97
CA VAL A 75 10.62 13.04 -7.73
C VAL A 75 9.29 13.73 -8.00
N SER A 76 8.80 13.61 -9.23
CA SER A 76 7.51 14.16 -9.66
C SER A 76 6.40 13.10 -9.69
N ASP A 77 6.77 11.84 -9.63
CA ASP A 77 5.88 10.69 -9.63
C ASP A 77 5.33 10.35 -8.24
N GLU A 78 4.27 9.53 -8.18
CA GLU A 78 3.60 9.18 -6.93
C GLU A 78 4.48 8.24 -6.10
N ARG A 79 4.76 8.63 -4.86
CA ARG A 79 5.43 7.83 -3.84
C ARG A 79 4.66 7.98 -2.55
N TYR A 80 4.26 6.86 -1.96
CA TYR A 80 3.43 6.90 -0.77
C TYR A 80 3.59 5.62 0.06
N ALA A 81 3.15 5.70 1.31
CA ALA A 81 2.88 4.53 2.13
C ALA A 81 1.40 4.49 2.50
N VAL A 82 0.83 3.28 2.51
CA VAL A 82 -0.47 2.99 3.11
C VAL A 82 -0.25 2.19 4.38
N VAL A 83 -0.81 2.64 5.50
CA VAL A 83 -0.87 1.90 6.75
C VAL A 83 -2.31 1.45 6.98
N ALA A 84 -2.56 0.16 6.82
CA ALA A 84 -3.86 -0.46 7.02
C ALA A 84 -3.90 -1.17 8.39
N HIS A 85 -4.73 -0.66 9.29
CA HIS A 85 -4.99 -1.26 10.60
C HIS A 85 -6.02 -2.36 10.44
N VAL A 86 -5.55 -3.60 10.29
CA VAL A 86 -6.42 -4.75 9.96
C VAL A 86 -7.45 -4.96 11.05
N ALA A 87 -8.71 -5.08 10.64
CA ALA A 87 -9.81 -5.25 11.58
C ALA A 87 -9.60 -6.54 12.38
N SER A 88 -9.60 -6.45 13.71
CA SER A 88 -9.57 -7.63 14.55
C SER A 88 -10.80 -8.48 14.24
N ARG A 89 -10.61 -9.76 13.88
CA ARG A 89 -11.71 -10.73 13.88
C ARG A 89 -12.31 -10.73 15.29
N ARG A 90 -13.57 -10.31 15.42
CA ARG A 90 -14.31 -10.55 16.66
C ARG A 90 -14.35 -12.07 16.87
N GLY A 91 -13.95 -12.51 18.06
CA GLY A 91 -13.77 -13.93 18.38
C GLY A 91 -15.01 -14.76 18.04
N ALA A 92 -14.73 -15.97 17.55
CA ALA A 92 -15.66 -17.08 17.59
C ALA A 92 -15.88 -17.54 19.03
#